data_AF-A0A5C8IMS2-F1
#
_entry.id   AF-A0A5C8IMS2-F1
#
_cell.length_a   1.000
_cell.length_b   1.000
_cell.length_c   1.000
_cell.angle_alpha   90.00
_cell.angle_beta   90.00
_cell.angle_gamma   90.00
#
_symmetry.space_group_name_H-M   'P 1'
#
loop_
_entity.id
_entity.type
_entity.pdbx_description
1 polymer ?
#
loop_
_entity_poly.entity_id
_entity_poly.type
_entity_poly.pdbx_seq_one_letter_code
_entity_poly.pdbx_strand_id
1 'polypeptide(L)'
;MTVSHFTTPSVGPSIHSPSTPCAMSAAPAPRRRSRSRTWVVARALALWTGVTLGMAAPAAAQLAVNAGFDTLNCGTGGTDSAPLVDAAGGLTYTNMICTNGPAYSAIRASGYGVGTTSNSHVATPFVGMTGEISRPGERFSLTSVMATSAWRDGMTVTWTGYRGATTVGTVVHTPLATGPTLVDLSALSNVDRVTIARSGGTLHPGYDAGWEGDNVVLDNLRYTLLPSQVTIAVTPPTNGTLTCTPNPVSIGETITCTATPAANYVLTGFTGCTRVGTTNTCTLTNVLAPATISAAFALVTYPVTATPPTNGTLSCTPNPVPHGSSTTCTAVPDATYELTAFTGCTRNGSTNTCTRTNVTAPATVSAAFARAPVTIAITSPTNGTLSCTPNPVAFGGNATCTATPAPGFELTGFTGCTRVGMTNTCTLTNVSAATTVAASFGVPVPTLNEWALMLLGLGAAGLGARRLRRQN
;
A
#
# COMPACT_ATOMS: atom_id res chain seq x y z
N MET A 1 -16.00 22.29 -64.09
CA MET A 1 -15.43 23.65 -64.19
C MET A 1 -15.38 24.21 -62.79
N THR A 2 -14.27 24.62 -62.17
CA THR A 2 -12.83 24.69 -62.48
C THR A 2 -12.19 25.16 -61.15
N VAL A 3 -11.30 24.40 -60.52
CA VAL A 3 -9.82 24.52 -60.57
C VAL A 3 -9.21 25.54 -59.57
N SER A 4 -8.25 25.01 -58.80
CA SER A 4 -6.96 25.58 -58.34
C SER A 4 -6.75 26.21 -56.94
N HIS A 5 -5.69 25.64 -56.33
CA HIS A 5 -4.81 26.10 -55.26
C HIS A 5 -3.80 27.16 -55.71
N PHE A 6 -3.02 27.64 -54.71
CA PHE A 6 -1.74 28.39 -54.72
C PHE A 6 -1.89 29.92 -54.86
N THR A 7 -1.18 30.80 -54.13
CA THR A 7 0.22 30.80 -53.60
C THR A 7 0.40 31.88 -52.49
N THR A 8 1.41 31.69 -51.64
CA THR A 8 2.05 32.61 -50.64
C THR A 8 2.99 33.66 -51.31
N PRO A 9 4.01 34.36 -50.69
CA PRO A 9 4.40 34.74 -49.29
C PRO A 9 5.00 36.19 -49.10
N SER A 10 5.52 36.46 -47.89
CA SER A 10 6.61 37.43 -47.48
C SER A 10 6.20 38.89 -47.19
N VAL A 11 6.76 39.66 -46.24
CA VAL A 11 8.15 39.89 -45.78
C VAL A 11 8.15 40.45 -44.31
N GLY A 12 9.21 40.22 -43.52
CA GLY A 12 9.51 40.91 -42.22
C GLY A 12 10.11 42.33 -42.40
N PRO A 13 10.96 42.91 -41.50
CA PRO A 13 11.54 42.41 -40.24
C PRO A 13 11.71 43.46 -39.07
N SER A 14 12.18 42.96 -37.91
CA SER A 14 13.13 43.52 -36.89
C SER A 14 12.95 44.88 -36.17
N ILE A 15 13.21 44.92 -34.84
CA ILE A 15 14.38 45.60 -34.16
C ILE A 15 14.22 45.65 -32.59
N HIS A 16 15.26 45.14 -31.89
CA HIS A 16 15.95 45.50 -30.61
C HIS A 16 15.25 45.75 -29.23
N SER A 17 15.83 45.08 -28.20
CA SER A 17 15.87 45.37 -26.73
C SER A 17 16.78 46.58 -26.39
N PRO A 18 17.10 47.00 -25.12
CA PRO A 18 16.81 46.45 -23.76
C PRO A 18 16.44 47.51 -22.67
N SER A 19 16.10 47.07 -21.44
CA SER A 19 16.60 47.65 -20.16
C SER A 19 15.90 47.09 -18.90
N THR A 20 16.71 46.80 -17.88
CA THR A 20 16.37 46.69 -16.44
C THR A 20 17.11 47.86 -15.76
N PRO A 21 16.68 48.46 -14.62
CA PRO A 21 16.88 47.83 -13.30
C PRO A 21 15.91 48.28 -12.16
N CYS A 22 15.88 47.57 -11.03
CA CYS A 22 16.13 48.09 -9.66
C CYS A 22 15.77 47.09 -8.54
N ALA A 23 16.51 47.20 -7.45
CA ALA A 23 16.71 46.26 -6.35
C ALA A 23 16.06 46.69 -5.02
N MET A 24 15.96 45.75 -4.06
CA MET A 24 15.98 45.89 -2.57
C MET A 24 15.43 44.57 -1.97
N SER A 25 15.83 43.96 -0.85
CA SER A 25 16.77 44.25 0.25
C SER A 25 17.01 42.92 1.02
N ALA A 26 18.13 42.81 1.74
CA ALA A 26 18.64 41.60 2.40
C ALA A 26 18.48 41.63 3.94
N ALA A 27 18.45 40.44 4.58
CA ALA A 27 18.78 40.21 6.01
C ALA A 27 19.06 38.69 6.27
N PRO A 28 19.77 38.26 7.33
CA PRO A 28 21.06 37.57 7.17
C PRO A 28 21.15 36.12 7.69
N ALA A 29 22.21 35.44 7.26
CA ALA A 29 22.64 34.11 7.71
C ALA A 29 23.51 34.16 8.99
N PRO A 30 23.54 33.09 9.81
CA PRO A 30 24.64 32.86 10.76
C PRO A 30 25.61 31.78 10.27
N ARG A 31 26.91 32.07 10.42
CA ARG A 31 28.05 31.19 10.10
C ARG A 31 28.40 30.25 11.25
N ARG A 32 28.64 28.98 10.85
CA ARG A 32 29.64 27.99 11.30
C ARG A 32 29.86 27.72 12.80
N ARG A 33 29.62 26.46 13.18
CA ARG A 33 30.59 25.67 13.96
C ARG A 33 30.74 24.25 13.39
N SER A 34 32.00 23.88 13.23
CA SER A 34 32.52 22.55 12.89
C SER A 34 32.26 21.57 14.04
N ARG A 35 31.80 20.35 13.74
CA ARG A 35 32.10 19.12 14.51
C ARG A 35 31.71 17.84 13.76
N SER A 36 32.75 17.04 13.49
CA SER A 36 32.83 15.56 13.47
C SER A 36 31.66 14.73 12.94
N ARG A 37 31.93 14.03 11.83
CA ARG A 37 31.18 12.87 11.33
C ARG A 37 31.14 11.75 12.39
N THR A 38 29.96 11.46 12.90
CA THR A 38 29.63 10.19 13.56
C THR A 38 28.44 9.58 12.83
N TRP A 39 28.68 8.42 12.20
CA TRP A 39 27.66 7.61 11.55
C TRP A 39 26.74 7.03 12.62
N VAL A 40 25.57 7.62 12.80
CA VAL A 40 24.47 7.00 13.56
C VAL A 40 23.74 6.07 12.59
N VAL A 41 23.73 4.79 12.92
CA VAL A 41 22.94 3.74 12.26
C VAL A 41 21.46 4.14 12.37
N ALA A 42 20.90 4.67 11.28
CA ALA A 42 19.48 4.93 11.18
C ALA A 42 18.74 3.58 11.05
N ARG A 43 18.24 3.07 12.18
CA ARG A 43 17.17 2.07 12.18
C ARG A 43 15.93 2.72 11.55
N ALA A 44 15.69 2.44 10.28
CA ALA A 44 14.42 2.75 9.64
C ALA A 44 13.34 1.82 10.23
N LEU A 45 12.77 2.18 11.37
CA LEU A 45 11.43 1.73 11.71
C LEU A 45 10.49 2.46 10.76
N ALA A 46 9.96 1.73 9.77
CA ALA A 46 8.80 2.17 9.02
C ALA A 46 7.61 2.26 9.99
N LEU A 47 7.41 3.45 10.60
CA LEU A 47 6.14 3.78 11.22
C LEU A 47 5.09 3.81 10.11
N TRP A 48 4.26 2.78 10.07
CA TRP A 48 2.99 2.80 9.35
C TRP A 48 2.07 3.79 10.07
N THR A 49 2.16 5.08 9.72
CA THR A 49 1.08 6.01 10.03
C THR A 49 -0.07 5.69 9.09
N GLY A 50 -0.93 4.77 9.53
CA GLY A 50 -2.25 4.59 8.97
C GLY A 50 -3.03 5.88 9.16
N VAL A 51 -3.01 6.75 8.14
CA VAL A 51 -3.98 7.82 8.02
C VAL A 51 -5.31 7.14 7.72
N THR A 52 -6.06 6.81 8.76
CA THR A 52 -7.49 6.49 8.62
C THR A 52 -8.20 7.79 8.30
N LEU A 53 -8.18 8.20 7.03
CA LEU A 53 -9.21 9.11 6.54
C LEU A 53 -10.52 8.33 6.71
N GLY A 54 -11.32 8.71 7.70
CA GLY A 54 -12.68 8.22 7.85
C GLY A 54 -13.48 8.67 6.64
N MET A 55 -13.44 7.88 5.57
CA MET A 55 -14.31 8.06 4.42
C MET A 55 -15.69 7.61 4.88
N ALA A 56 -16.55 8.59 5.19
CA ALA A 56 -17.96 8.33 5.41
C ALA A 56 -18.50 7.60 4.17
N ALA A 57 -19.16 6.46 4.38
CA ALA A 57 -19.79 5.74 3.29
C ALA A 57 -20.85 6.66 2.63
N PRO A 58 -20.93 6.69 1.29
CA PRO A 58 -21.84 7.60 0.60
C PRO A 58 -23.28 7.19 0.91
N ALA A 59 -24.06 7.99 1.63
CA ALA A 59 -25.46 7.67 1.92
C ALA A 59 -26.25 7.44 0.62
N ALA A 60 -27.06 6.37 0.57
CA ALA A 60 -27.97 6.16 -0.54
C ALA A 60 -29.05 7.25 -0.49
N ALA A 61 -29.00 8.21 -1.42
CA ALA A 61 -29.90 9.35 -1.42
C ALA A 61 -31.33 8.92 -1.78
N GLN A 62 -32.29 9.32 -0.96
CA GLN A 62 -33.73 9.19 -1.21
C GLN A 62 -34.24 10.48 -1.85
N LEU A 63 -35.09 10.39 -2.87
CA LEU A 63 -35.67 11.56 -3.53
C LEU A 63 -37.12 11.76 -3.06
N ALA A 64 -37.35 12.81 -2.28
CA ALA A 64 -38.70 13.26 -1.91
C ALA A 64 -39.30 14.05 -3.07
N VAL A 65 -40.55 13.73 -3.42
CA VAL A 65 -41.28 14.31 -4.55
C VAL A 65 -42.66 14.79 -4.07
N ASN A 66 -43.09 15.95 -4.58
CA ASN A 66 -44.45 16.45 -4.47
C ASN A 66 -45.07 16.49 -5.87
N ALA A 67 -45.90 15.51 -6.20
CA ALA A 67 -46.65 15.50 -7.44
C ALA A 67 -47.94 16.31 -7.26
N GLY A 68 -47.89 17.59 -7.65
CA GLY A 68 -49.08 18.43 -7.79
C GLY A 68 -49.84 18.19 -9.10
N PHE A 69 -49.42 17.22 -9.93
CA PHE A 69 -50.02 16.85 -11.22
C PHE A 69 -50.09 17.96 -12.30
N ASP A 70 -49.71 19.19 -11.96
CA ASP A 70 -49.78 20.37 -12.84
C ASP A 70 -48.90 20.32 -14.09
N THR A 71 -47.78 19.60 -14.03
CA THR A 71 -46.84 19.49 -15.15
C THR A 71 -47.25 18.45 -16.18
N LEU A 72 -48.35 17.74 -15.94
CA LEU A 72 -48.84 16.69 -16.80
C LEU A 72 -49.64 17.28 -17.97
N ASN A 73 -49.50 16.66 -19.14
CA ASN A 73 -50.28 17.03 -20.32
C ASN A 73 -51.68 16.41 -20.24
N CYS A 74 -52.49 16.93 -19.32
CA CYS A 74 -53.90 16.63 -19.21
C CYS A 74 -54.63 17.56 -20.20
N GLY A 75 -55.58 17.04 -20.99
CA GLY A 75 -56.22 17.83 -22.04
C GLY A 75 -56.70 19.22 -21.57
N THR A 76 -56.70 20.20 -22.46
CA THR A 76 -56.92 21.61 -22.12
C THR A 76 -58.41 21.99 -21.93
N GLY A 77 -59.35 21.09 -22.23
CA GLY A 77 -60.80 21.33 -22.18
C GLY A 77 -61.49 20.77 -20.93
N GLY A 78 -62.59 21.40 -20.50
CA GLY A 78 -63.31 21.07 -19.26
C GLY A 78 -64.02 19.71 -19.19
N THR A 79 -63.90 18.84 -20.20
CA THR A 79 -64.28 17.41 -20.09
C THR A 79 -63.18 16.47 -20.58
N ASP A 80 -62.02 17.00 -20.96
CA ASP A 80 -60.94 16.22 -21.52
C ASP A 80 -60.18 15.51 -20.40
N SER A 81 -60.42 14.21 -20.26
CA SER A 81 -59.61 13.34 -19.42
C SER A 81 -58.56 12.65 -20.30
N ALA A 82 -57.28 12.82 -19.96
CA ALA A 82 -56.21 12.04 -20.56
C ALA A 82 -55.83 10.89 -19.61
N PRO A 83 -55.51 9.69 -20.13
CA PRO A 83 -54.83 8.68 -19.32
C PRO A 83 -53.60 9.30 -18.68
N LEU A 84 -53.38 8.99 -17.40
CA LEU A 84 -52.23 9.49 -16.66
C LEU A 84 -50.98 8.72 -17.11
N VAL A 85 -50.46 9.08 -18.28
CA VAL A 85 -49.28 8.48 -18.89
C VAL A 85 -48.09 9.38 -18.63
N ASP A 86 -47.60 9.38 -17.40
CA ASP A 86 -46.28 9.94 -17.16
C ASP A 86 -45.54 9.20 -16.05
N ALA A 87 -44.26 8.96 -16.33
CA ALA A 87 -43.25 8.56 -15.36
C ALA A 87 -42.60 9.79 -14.70
N ALA A 88 -43.17 10.99 -14.88
CA ALA A 88 -42.77 12.20 -14.17
C ALA A 88 -42.79 11.94 -12.66
N GLY A 89 -41.60 12.05 -12.05
CA GLY A 89 -41.40 11.73 -10.64
C GLY A 89 -41.26 10.24 -10.33
N GLY A 90 -41.04 9.37 -11.32
CA GLY A 90 -40.55 8.00 -11.14
C GLY A 90 -41.58 6.96 -10.69
N LEU A 91 -42.88 7.23 -10.83
CA LEU A 91 -43.99 6.30 -10.56
C LEU A 91 -44.77 6.01 -11.85
N THR A 92 -45.46 4.88 -11.89
CA THR A 92 -46.38 4.48 -12.96
C THR A 92 -47.80 4.52 -12.43
N TYR A 93 -48.71 5.06 -13.23
CA TYR A 93 -50.12 5.16 -12.88
C TYR A 93 -50.95 4.28 -13.83
N THR A 94 -51.76 3.38 -13.27
CA THR A 94 -52.62 2.46 -14.04
C THR A 94 -54.07 2.67 -13.63
N ASN A 95 -54.98 2.68 -14.62
CA ASN A 95 -56.39 3.03 -14.44
C ASN A 95 -56.61 4.41 -13.80
N MET A 96 -55.70 5.35 -14.06
CA MET A 96 -55.76 6.73 -13.59
C MET A 96 -55.88 7.66 -14.80
N ILE A 97 -56.62 8.75 -14.61
CA ILE A 97 -56.71 9.87 -15.55
C ILE A 97 -56.28 11.15 -14.86
N CYS A 98 -55.98 12.15 -15.67
CA CYS A 98 -55.81 13.51 -15.23
C CYS A 98 -56.78 14.45 -15.96
N THR A 99 -57.24 15.48 -15.23
CA THR A 99 -58.25 16.44 -15.69
C THR A 99 -57.95 17.82 -15.14
N ASN A 100 -58.33 18.87 -15.88
CA ASN A 100 -58.30 20.24 -15.38
C ASN A 100 -59.48 20.48 -14.42
N GLY A 101 -59.23 20.52 -13.11
CA GLY A 101 -60.28 20.54 -12.10
C GLY A 101 -61.17 21.80 -12.16
N PRO A 102 -60.60 23.02 -12.16
CA PRO A 102 -61.38 24.25 -12.26
C PRO A 102 -62.20 24.34 -13.55
N ALA A 103 -61.62 23.96 -14.69
CA ALA A 103 -62.34 23.95 -15.97
C ALA A 103 -63.48 22.91 -15.99
N TYR A 104 -63.27 21.76 -15.35
CA TYR A 104 -64.32 20.73 -15.21
C TYR A 104 -65.47 21.24 -14.35
N SER A 105 -65.17 21.84 -13.20
CA SER A 105 -66.20 22.38 -12.31
C SER A 105 -66.92 23.61 -12.84
N ALA A 106 -66.33 24.34 -13.80
CA ALA A 106 -66.99 25.44 -14.49
C ALA A 106 -68.11 24.97 -15.44
N ILE A 107 -68.03 23.74 -15.94
CA ILE A 107 -69.04 23.14 -16.81
C ILE A 107 -70.02 22.27 -16.01
N ARG A 108 -69.53 21.60 -14.95
CA ARG A 108 -70.32 20.67 -14.13
C ARG A 108 -70.04 20.83 -12.64
N ALA A 109 -71.08 21.14 -11.87
CA ALA A 109 -70.96 21.29 -10.43
C ALA A 109 -70.47 19.96 -9.81
N SER A 110 -69.24 19.97 -9.30
CA SER A 110 -68.53 18.78 -8.83
C SER A 110 -67.36 19.15 -7.90
N GLY A 111 -66.81 18.15 -7.22
CA GLY A 111 -65.65 18.26 -6.33
C GLY A 111 -64.31 18.47 -7.04
N TYR A 112 -64.25 18.42 -8.38
CA TYR A 112 -63.00 18.53 -9.14
C TYR A 112 -62.28 19.87 -8.93
N GLY A 113 -63.01 20.98 -8.97
CA GLY A 113 -62.46 22.32 -8.83
C GLY A 113 -62.07 22.65 -7.39
N VAL A 114 -62.92 22.30 -6.41
CA VAL A 114 -62.59 22.49 -4.99
C VAL A 114 -61.49 21.56 -4.51
N GLY A 115 -61.31 20.42 -5.17
CA GLY A 115 -60.21 19.48 -4.91
C GLY A 115 -58.88 19.84 -5.56
N THR A 116 -58.84 20.81 -6.47
CA THR A 116 -57.60 21.36 -7.03
C THR A 116 -57.00 22.36 -6.05
N THR A 117 -55.97 21.91 -5.35
CA THR A 117 -55.20 22.68 -4.35
C THR A 117 -53.87 23.21 -4.89
N SER A 118 -53.44 22.71 -6.05
CA SER A 118 -52.32 23.16 -6.87
C SER A 118 -52.85 24.00 -8.04
N ASN A 119 -52.14 24.13 -9.18
CA ASN A 119 -52.57 25.02 -10.26
C ASN A 119 -53.90 24.59 -10.87
N SER A 120 -53.90 23.54 -11.70
CA SER A 120 -55.07 23.25 -12.51
C SER A 120 -55.37 21.77 -12.66
N HIS A 121 -54.41 20.90 -12.44
CA HIS A 121 -54.56 19.49 -12.81
C HIS A 121 -54.64 18.59 -11.59
N VAL A 122 -55.54 17.61 -11.67
CA VAL A 122 -55.79 16.64 -10.62
C VAL A 122 -55.81 15.24 -11.21
N ALA A 123 -55.40 14.26 -10.42
CA ALA A 123 -55.46 12.86 -10.78
C ALA A 123 -56.70 12.18 -10.19
N THR A 124 -57.30 11.24 -10.90
CA THR A 124 -58.42 10.45 -10.38
C THR A 124 -58.42 9.08 -11.04
N PRO A 125 -58.80 8.00 -10.36
CA PRO A 125 -59.03 6.72 -11.02
C PRO A 125 -60.20 6.79 -12.02
N PHE A 126 -60.18 5.93 -13.05
CA PHE A 126 -61.35 5.73 -13.90
C PHE A 126 -62.56 5.26 -13.08
N VAL A 127 -63.76 5.70 -13.49
CA VAL A 127 -65.03 5.30 -12.89
C VAL A 127 -65.16 3.78 -12.92
N GLY A 128 -65.48 3.18 -11.77
CA GLY A 128 -65.68 1.73 -11.64
C GLY A 128 -64.42 0.84 -11.76
N MET A 129 -63.24 1.40 -12.05
CA MET A 129 -61.97 0.66 -12.07
C MET A 129 -61.17 0.97 -10.83
N THR A 130 -60.40 0.04 -10.27
CA THR A 130 -59.45 0.33 -9.19
C THR A 130 -58.21 1.03 -9.76
N GLY A 131 -57.85 2.19 -9.20
CA GLY A 131 -56.66 2.95 -9.58
C GLY A 131 -55.42 2.32 -8.97
N GLU A 132 -54.27 2.45 -9.62
CA GLU A 132 -53.00 1.90 -9.14
C GLU A 132 -51.85 2.88 -9.36
N ILE A 133 -50.97 2.95 -8.36
CA ILE A 133 -49.67 3.63 -8.39
C ILE A 133 -48.60 2.57 -8.15
N SER A 134 -47.65 2.40 -9.06
CA SER A 134 -46.61 1.38 -8.92
C SER A 134 -45.24 1.89 -9.34
N ARG A 135 -44.20 1.15 -8.95
CA ARG A 135 -42.84 1.40 -9.37
C ARG A 135 -42.15 0.08 -9.72
N PRO A 136 -42.35 -0.44 -10.94
CA PRO A 136 -41.91 -1.79 -11.31
C PRO A 136 -40.41 -2.00 -11.05
N GLY A 137 -40.08 -3.06 -10.30
CA GLY A 137 -38.69 -3.42 -9.96
C GLY A 137 -38.01 -2.53 -8.91
N GLU A 138 -38.68 -1.49 -8.43
CA GLU A 138 -38.17 -0.57 -7.41
C GLU A 138 -39.20 -0.35 -6.30
N ARG A 139 -38.90 0.55 -5.36
CA ARG A 139 -39.77 0.82 -4.21
C ARG A 139 -39.97 2.30 -3.99
N PHE A 140 -41.04 2.64 -3.29
CA PHE A 140 -41.34 4.00 -2.86
C PHE A 140 -42.07 3.98 -1.52
N SER A 141 -42.23 5.14 -0.91
CA SER A 141 -43.07 5.35 0.27
C SER A 141 -43.98 6.53 0.02
N LEU A 142 -45.29 6.37 0.24
CA LEU A 142 -46.21 7.51 0.23
C LEU A 142 -46.15 8.23 1.58
N THR A 143 -46.40 9.53 1.56
CA THR A 143 -46.43 10.38 2.75
C THR A 143 -47.82 10.96 2.94
N SER A 144 -48.38 11.61 1.91
CA SER A 144 -49.71 12.22 2.02
C SER A 144 -50.30 12.52 0.65
N VAL A 145 -51.60 12.80 0.60
CA VAL A 145 -52.30 13.33 -0.59
C VAL A 145 -53.43 14.25 -0.15
N MET A 146 -53.77 15.25 -0.98
CA MET A 146 -55.04 15.95 -0.87
C MET A 146 -56.10 15.17 -1.64
N ALA A 147 -57.13 14.69 -0.94
CA ALA A 147 -58.20 13.89 -1.51
C ALA A 147 -59.55 14.61 -1.35
N THR A 148 -60.35 14.63 -2.41
CA THR A 148 -61.70 15.20 -2.43
C THR A 148 -62.64 14.24 -3.14
N SER A 149 -63.87 14.08 -2.66
CA SER A 149 -64.87 13.30 -3.39
C SER A 149 -65.42 14.14 -4.55
N ALA A 150 -65.41 13.60 -5.77
CA ALA A 150 -65.87 14.36 -6.93
C ALA A 150 -67.39 14.58 -6.94
N TRP A 151 -68.16 13.61 -6.41
CA TRP A 151 -69.61 13.57 -6.57
C TRP A 151 -70.37 13.17 -5.32
N ARG A 152 -69.77 12.35 -4.45
CA ARG A 152 -70.50 11.61 -3.41
C ARG A 152 -70.13 12.03 -2.00
N ASP A 153 -71.11 12.30 -1.16
CA ASP A 153 -70.93 12.38 0.28
C ASP A 153 -70.81 11.00 0.91
N GLY A 154 -69.96 10.87 1.93
CA GLY A 154 -69.80 9.61 2.66
C GLY A 154 -69.13 8.48 1.86
N MET A 155 -68.51 8.79 0.72
CA MET A 155 -67.77 7.81 -0.08
C MET A 155 -66.51 7.36 0.67
N THR A 156 -66.28 6.06 0.73
CA THR A 156 -65.07 5.49 1.33
C THR A 156 -63.99 5.30 0.28
N VAL A 157 -62.77 5.72 0.59
CA VAL A 157 -61.58 5.52 -0.25
C VAL A 157 -60.58 4.68 0.53
N THR A 158 -60.16 3.57 -0.06
CA THR A 158 -59.23 2.61 0.52
C THR A 158 -57.96 2.55 -0.30
N TRP A 159 -56.84 2.86 0.33
CA TRP A 159 -55.50 2.74 -0.22
C TRP A 159 -54.86 1.48 0.33
N THR A 160 -54.41 0.57 -0.53
CA THR A 160 -53.72 -0.65 -0.08
C THR A 160 -52.33 -0.71 -0.69
N GLY A 161 -51.30 -0.70 0.15
CA GLY A 161 -49.91 -0.81 -0.25
C GLY A 161 -49.41 -2.24 -0.23
N TYR A 162 -48.61 -2.60 -1.23
CA TYR A 162 -48.07 -3.95 -1.42
C TYR A 162 -46.55 -3.94 -1.53
N ARG A 163 -45.95 -5.05 -1.15
CA ARG A 163 -44.60 -5.45 -1.50
C ARG A 163 -44.68 -6.83 -2.12
N GLY A 164 -44.51 -6.92 -3.44
CA GLY A 164 -44.85 -8.09 -4.22
C GLY A 164 -46.31 -8.48 -4.00
N ALA A 165 -46.54 -9.71 -3.56
CA ALA A 165 -47.88 -10.21 -3.24
C ALA A 165 -48.36 -9.86 -1.83
N THR A 166 -47.51 -9.29 -0.97
CA THR A 166 -47.83 -9.08 0.46
C THR A 166 -48.37 -7.68 0.70
N THR A 167 -49.47 -7.56 1.44
CA THR A 167 -49.98 -6.25 1.89
C THR A 167 -49.10 -5.69 3.01
N VAL A 168 -48.61 -4.47 2.82
CA VAL A 168 -47.78 -3.73 3.80
C VAL A 168 -48.64 -2.88 4.72
N GLY A 169 -49.69 -2.26 4.18
CA GLY A 169 -50.59 -1.40 4.94
C GLY A 169 -51.84 -1.04 4.16
N THR A 170 -52.86 -0.60 4.90
CA THR A 170 -54.13 -0.13 4.34
C THR A 170 -54.52 1.17 5.04
N VAL A 171 -54.86 2.19 4.26
CA VAL A 171 -55.38 3.47 4.75
C VAL A 171 -56.80 3.64 4.21
N VAL A 172 -57.76 3.82 5.11
CA VAL A 172 -59.17 4.04 4.78
C VAL A 172 -59.57 5.42 5.26
N HIS A 173 -60.22 6.20 4.39
CA HIS A 173 -60.75 7.52 4.75
C HIS A 173 -62.02 7.84 3.95
N THR A 174 -62.68 8.92 4.35
CA THR A 174 -63.92 9.42 3.75
C THR A 174 -63.71 10.88 3.36
N PRO A 175 -63.23 11.18 2.13
CA PRO A 175 -62.94 12.55 1.72
C PRO A 175 -64.23 13.34 1.55
N LEU A 176 -64.17 14.64 1.88
CA LEU A 176 -65.31 15.54 1.70
C LEU A 176 -65.54 15.85 0.21
N ALA A 177 -66.80 16.05 -0.16
CA ALA A 177 -67.15 16.56 -1.48
C ALA A 177 -66.82 18.06 -1.61
N THR A 178 -67.05 18.83 -0.55
CA THR A 178 -66.99 20.30 -0.54
C THR A 178 -65.59 20.89 -0.36
N GLY A 179 -64.55 20.07 -0.21
CA GLY A 179 -63.18 20.57 -0.04
C GLY A 179 -62.13 19.49 0.20
N PRO A 180 -60.85 19.86 0.09
CA PRO A 180 -59.74 18.93 0.16
C PRO A 180 -59.54 18.39 1.57
N THR A 181 -59.36 17.07 1.66
CA THR A 181 -59.00 16.37 2.89
C THR A 181 -57.53 15.95 2.79
N LEU A 182 -56.69 16.40 3.72
CA LEU A 182 -55.31 15.90 3.81
C LEU A 182 -55.34 14.48 4.39
N VAL A 183 -54.82 13.53 3.63
CA VAL A 183 -54.77 12.12 4.02
C VAL A 183 -53.32 11.76 4.32
N ASP A 184 -53.08 11.21 5.51
CA ASP A 184 -51.80 10.61 5.87
C ASP A 184 -51.68 9.22 5.25
N LEU A 185 -50.66 9.04 4.41
CA LEU A 185 -50.37 7.78 3.71
C LEU A 185 -49.06 7.14 4.19
N SER A 186 -48.47 7.63 5.29
CA SER A 186 -47.19 7.17 5.84
C SER A 186 -47.15 5.69 6.21
N ALA A 187 -48.32 5.08 6.46
CA ALA A 187 -48.46 3.63 6.63
C ALA A 187 -48.11 2.83 5.36
N LEU A 188 -48.08 3.47 4.19
CA LEU A 188 -47.78 2.86 2.89
C LEU A 188 -46.32 3.13 2.51
N SER A 189 -45.41 2.65 3.36
CA SER A 189 -43.96 2.84 3.19
C SER A 189 -43.26 1.57 2.69
N ASN A 190 -42.19 1.75 1.90
CA ASN A 190 -41.40 0.64 1.36
C ASN A 190 -42.25 -0.39 0.59
N VAL A 191 -43.09 0.15 -0.29
CA VAL A 191 -44.03 -0.56 -1.19
C VAL A 191 -43.54 -0.50 -2.64
N ASP A 192 -43.95 -1.45 -3.47
CA ASP A 192 -43.73 -1.44 -4.93
C ASP A 192 -45.02 -1.13 -5.71
N ARG A 193 -46.18 -1.25 -5.07
CA ARG A 193 -47.51 -0.99 -5.64
C ARG A 193 -48.49 -0.51 -4.58
N VAL A 194 -49.38 0.41 -4.95
CA VAL A 194 -50.50 0.88 -4.14
C VAL A 194 -51.77 0.88 -4.99
N THR A 195 -52.86 0.29 -4.49
CA THR A 195 -54.17 0.34 -5.13
C THR A 195 -55.11 1.33 -4.43
N ILE A 196 -56.02 1.93 -5.18
CA ILE A 196 -56.97 2.95 -4.74
C ILE A 196 -58.39 2.50 -5.11
N ALA A 197 -59.07 1.91 -4.14
CA ALA A 197 -60.46 1.46 -4.27
C ALA A 197 -61.42 2.48 -3.67
N ARG A 198 -62.62 2.60 -4.26
CA ARG A 198 -63.71 3.46 -3.77
C ARG A 198 -64.98 2.63 -3.58
N SER A 199 -65.79 2.99 -2.60
CA SER A 199 -67.10 2.38 -2.41
C SER A 199 -68.07 3.26 -1.63
N GLY A 200 -69.37 3.05 -1.89
CA GLY A 200 -70.45 3.70 -1.16
C GLY A 200 -70.61 5.20 -1.46
N GLY A 201 -71.31 5.87 -0.55
CA GLY A 201 -71.65 7.29 -0.64
C GLY A 201 -72.89 7.60 -1.49
N THR A 202 -73.46 8.77 -1.25
CA THR A 202 -74.65 9.30 -1.93
C THR A 202 -74.30 10.56 -2.70
N LEU A 203 -74.97 10.84 -3.80
CA LEU A 203 -74.78 12.08 -4.55
C LEU A 203 -74.88 13.30 -3.62
N HIS A 204 -73.89 14.19 -3.70
CA HIS A 204 -73.91 15.45 -2.97
C HIS A 204 -75.04 16.35 -3.53
N PRO A 205 -75.91 16.94 -2.69
CA PRO A 205 -77.10 17.68 -3.16
C PRO A 205 -76.82 18.85 -4.09
N GLY A 206 -75.61 19.42 -4.02
CA GLY A 206 -75.18 20.55 -4.85
C GLY A 206 -74.52 20.19 -6.19
N TYR A 207 -74.45 18.89 -6.55
CA TYR A 207 -73.74 18.42 -7.74
C TYR A 207 -74.66 17.81 -8.79
N ASP A 208 -74.18 17.80 -10.04
CA ASP A 208 -74.93 17.34 -11.21
C ASP A 208 -75.20 15.82 -11.20
N ALA A 209 -76.46 15.43 -10.98
CA ALA A 209 -76.88 14.03 -10.94
C ALA A 209 -76.68 13.25 -12.25
N GLY A 210 -76.61 13.93 -13.40
CA GLY A 210 -76.52 13.31 -14.72
C GLY A 210 -75.16 12.69 -15.06
N TRP A 211 -74.12 12.97 -14.27
CA TRP A 211 -72.74 12.57 -14.53
C TRP A 211 -72.02 12.06 -13.28
N GLU A 212 -72.79 11.54 -12.31
CA GLU A 212 -72.25 11.04 -11.05
C GLU A 212 -71.32 9.83 -11.24
N GLY A 213 -70.28 9.77 -10.41
CA GLY A 213 -69.32 8.68 -10.39
C GLY A 213 -68.78 8.43 -8.99
N ASP A 214 -67.93 7.41 -8.85
CA ASP A 214 -67.22 7.10 -7.61
C ASP A 214 -65.84 7.80 -7.53
N ASN A 215 -65.59 8.83 -8.34
CA ASN A 215 -64.27 9.43 -8.46
C ASN A 215 -63.79 10.09 -7.16
N VAL A 216 -62.53 9.82 -6.80
CA VAL A 216 -61.77 10.58 -5.82
C VAL A 216 -60.76 11.45 -6.56
N VAL A 217 -60.82 12.75 -6.32
CA VAL A 217 -59.91 13.77 -6.85
C VAL A 217 -58.67 13.79 -5.97
N LEU A 218 -57.51 13.59 -6.58
CA LEU A 218 -56.21 13.54 -5.92
C LEU A 218 -55.33 14.67 -6.40
N ASP A 219 -54.70 15.34 -5.45
CA ASP A 219 -53.77 16.42 -5.70
C ASP A 219 -52.64 16.43 -4.67
N ASN A 220 -51.49 17.02 -5.01
CA ASN A 220 -50.34 17.17 -4.14
C ASN A 220 -49.93 15.85 -3.44
N LEU A 221 -49.79 14.78 -4.23
CA LEU A 221 -49.32 13.49 -3.75
C LEU A 221 -47.84 13.61 -3.37
N ARG A 222 -47.54 13.41 -2.08
CA ARG A 222 -46.18 13.41 -1.54
C ARG A 222 -45.69 12.00 -1.35
N TYR A 223 -44.49 11.73 -1.84
CA TYR A 223 -43.86 10.42 -1.75
C TYR A 223 -42.33 10.52 -1.79
N THR A 224 -41.67 9.42 -1.45
CA THR A 224 -40.23 9.28 -1.52
C THR A 224 -39.87 8.05 -2.35
N LEU A 225 -39.04 8.24 -3.37
CA LEU A 225 -38.46 7.15 -4.14
C LEU A 225 -37.31 6.52 -3.34
N LEU A 226 -37.35 5.19 -3.21
CA LEU A 226 -36.31 4.43 -2.52
C LEU A 226 -35.28 3.93 -3.54
N PRO A 227 -33.97 3.97 -3.21
CA PRO A 227 -32.93 3.45 -4.08
C PRO A 227 -33.09 1.94 -4.26
N SER A 228 -32.90 1.45 -5.49
CA SER A 228 -32.88 0.02 -5.84
C SER A 228 -31.47 -0.57 -5.82
N GLN A 229 -30.45 0.29 -5.89
CA GLN A 229 -29.03 -0.08 -5.87
C GLN A 229 -28.25 0.77 -4.88
N VAL A 230 -27.12 0.23 -4.43
CA VAL A 230 -26.17 0.85 -3.52
C VAL A 230 -24.80 0.90 -4.19
N THR A 231 -24.15 2.06 -4.11
CA THR A 231 -22.77 2.22 -4.57
C THR A 231 -21.80 1.81 -3.46
N ILE A 232 -20.82 0.98 -3.81
CA ILE A 232 -19.72 0.60 -2.93
C ILE A 232 -18.52 1.51 -3.21
N ALA A 233 -17.97 2.12 -2.16
CA ALA A 233 -16.75 2.89 -2.24
C ALA A 233 -15.54 1.95 -2.30
N VAL A 234 -14.68 2.13 -3.29
CA VAL A 234 -13.43 1.37 -3.41
C VAL A 234 -12.27 2.32 -3.11
N THR A 235 -11.52 2.05 -2.04
CA THR A 235 -10.31 2.83 -1.74
C THR A 235 -9.20 2.42 -2.69
N PRO A 236 -8.64 3.33 -3.52
CA PRO A 236 -7.56 3.00 -4.44
C PRO A 236 -6.33 2.50 -3.66
N PRO A 237 -5.89 1.25 -3.89
CA PRO A 237 -4.75 0.72 -3.16
C PRO A 237 -3.42 1.22 -3.78
N THR A 238 -2.37 1.30 -2.97
CA THR A 238 -1.00 1.47 -3.46
C THR A 238 -0.44 0.14 -3.95
N ASN A 239 0.33 0.13 -5.04
CA ASN A 239 1.04 -1.07 -5.56
C ASN A 239 0.14 -2.22 -6.04
N GLY A 240 -1.04 -1.87 -6.54
CA GLY A 240 -1.96 -2.79 -7.20
C GLY A 240 -3.22 -2.07 -7.64
N THR A 241 -4.23 -2.82 -8.07
CA THR A 241 -5.57 -2.30 -8.35
C THR A 241 -6.61 -3.12 -7.61
N LEU A 242 -7.79 -2.54 -7.42
CA LEU A 242 -8.96 -3.18 -6.82
C LEU A 242 -10.18 -2.78 -7.64
N THR A 243 -10.90 -3.77 -8.16
CA THR A 243 -12.13 -3.58 -8.92
C THR A 243 -13.25 -4.41 -8.30
N CYS A 244 -14.47 -3.86 -8.23
CA CYS A 244 -15.62 -4.55 -7.67
C CYS A 244 -16.76 -4.58 -8.68
N THR A 245 -17.37 -5.75 -8.88
CA THR A 245 -18.45 -5.96 -9.83
C THR A 245 -19.56 -6.84 -9.22
N PRO A 246 -20.84 -6.49 -9.42
CA PRO A 246 -21.35 -5.22 -9.98
C PRO A 246 -21.15 -4.04 -9.01
N ASN A 247 -20.94 -2.82 -9.54
CA ASN A 247 -20.95 -1.58 -8.74
C ASN A 247 -21.50 -0.43 -9.61
N PRO A 248 -22.68 0.15 -9.31
CA PRO A 248 -23.53 -0.10 -8.14
C PRO A 248 -24.14 -1.51 -8.11
N VAL A 249 -24.45 -2.00 -6.91
CA VAL A 249 -25.01 -3.35 -6.67
C VAL A 249 -26.46 -3.22 -6.21
N SER A 250 -27.35 -4.08 -6.70
CA SER A 250 -28.75 -4.10 -6.25
C SER A 250 -28.85 -4.45 -4.76
N ILE A 251 -29.79 -3.82 -4.05
CA ILE A 251 -29.97 -4.05 -2.61
C ILE A 251 -30.29 -5.54 -2.36
N GLY A 252 -29.54 -6.16 -1.45
CA GLY A 252 -29.66 -7.58 -1.09
C GLY A 252 -28.80 -8.51 -1.93
N GLU A 253 -28.21 -8.02 -3.02
CA GLU A 253 -27.31 -8.82 -3.87
C GLU A 253 -25.89 -8.89 -3.31
N THR A 254 -25.08 -9.74 -3.95
CA THR A 254 -23.65 -9.92 -3.63
C THR A 254 -22.77 -9.16 -4.61
N ILE A 255 -21.72 -8.54 -4.10
CA ILE A 255 -20.64 -7.94 -4.90
C ILE A 255 -19.35 -8.77 -4.74
N THR A 256 -18.62 -8.93 -5.84
CA THR A 256 -17.28 -9.56 -5.83
C THR A 256 -16.24 -8.52 -6.21
N CYS A 257 -15.18 -8.43 -5.41
CA CYS A 257 -14.03 -7.58 -5.71
C CYS A 257 -12.81 -8.43 -6.06
N THR A 258 -12.06 -7.99 -7.05
CA THR A 258 -10.81 -8.60 -7.50
C THR A 258 -9.67 -7.62 -7.30
N ALA A 259 -8.65 -8.05 -6.57
CA ALA A 259 -7.40 -7.33 -6.42
C ALA A 259 -6.37 -7.83 -7.44
N THR A 260 -5.67 -6.92 -8.10
CA THR A 260 -4.57 -7.26 -9.00
C THR A 260 -3.29 -6.62 -8.45
N PRO A 261 -2.39 -7.42 -7.83
CA PRO A 261 -1.10 -6.90 -7.39
C PRO A 261 -0.30 -6.33 -8.56
N ALA A 262 0.45 -5.24 -8.33
CA ALA A 262 1.45 -4.78 -9.29
C ALA A 262 2.61 -5.80 -9.40
N ALA A 263 3.46 -5.65 -10.42
CA ALA A 263 4.63 -6.50 -10.58
C ALA A 263 5.48 -6.52 -9.30
N ASN A 264 5.85 -7.73 -8.86
CA ASN A 264 6.64 -7.99 -7.64
C ASN A 264 5.92 -7.68 -6.31
N TYR A 265 4.61 -7.45 -6.31
CA TYR A 265 3.79 -7.34 -5.11
C TYR A 265 2.85 -8.54 -4.97
N VAL A 266 2.42 -8.80 -3.74
CA VAL A 266 1.41 -9.81 -3.39
C VAL A 266 0.33 -9.19 -2.52
N LEU A 267 -0.90 -9.68 -2.68
CA LEU A 267 -2.03 -9.29 -1.84
C LEU A 267 -1.80 -9.83 -0.41
N THR A 268 -1.88 -8.96 0.60
CA THR A 268 -1.80 -9.34 2.01
C THR A 268 -3.16 -9.45 2.68
N GLY A 269 -4.16 -8.72 2.18
CA GLY A 269 -5.51 -8.80 2.72
C GLY A 269 -6.49 -7.83 2.10
N PHE A 270 -7.75 -8.02 2.47
CA PHE A 270 -8.86 -7.12 2.18
C PHE A 270 -9.43 -6.55 3.47
N THR A 271 -10.10 -5.41 3.37
CA THR A 271 -11.00 -4.90 4.41
C THR A 271 -12.35 -4.54 3.79
N GLY A 272 -13.43 -4.69 4.56
CA GLY A 272 -14.79 -4.42 4.08
C GLY A 272 -15.45 -5.56 3.27
N CYS A 273 -14.76 -6.69 3.09
CA CYS A 273 -15.27 -7.88 2.42
C CYS A 273 -14.56 -9.14 2.93
N THR A 274 -15.12 -10.32 2.64
CA THR A 274 -14.55 -11.62 3.03
C THR A 274 -13.74 -12.22 1.89
N ARG A 275 -12.47 -12.55 2.13
CA ARG A 275 -11.59 -13.15 1.11
C ARG A 275 -12.06 -14.57 0.74
N VAL A 276 -12.06 -14.88 -0.56
CA VAL A 276 -12.42 -16.22 -1.06
C VAL A 276 -11.19 -17.12 -1.05
N GLY A 277 -11.03 -17.93 0.01
CA GLY A 277 -9.90 -18.84 0.15
C GLY A 277 -8.55 -18.12 0.09
N THR A 278 -7.65 -18.62 -0.78
CA THR A 278 -6.32 -18.03 -1.02
C THR A 278 -6.23 -17.20 -2.30
N THR A 279 -7.37 -16.87 -2.92
CA THR A 279 -7.42 -16.14 -4.18
C THR A 279 -7.25 -14.63 -3.98
N ASN A 280 -7.10 -13.87 -5.07
CA ASN A 280 -7.12 -12.41 -5.02
C ASN A 280 -8.53 -11.83 -5.16
N THR A 281 -9.55 -12.55 -4.69
CA THR A 281 -10.93 -12.05 -4.70
C THR A 281 -11.53 -12.03 -3.29
N CYS A 282 -12.48 -11.14 -3.08
CA CYS A 282 -13.31 -11.09 -1.89
C CYS A 282 -14.77 -10.84 -2.26
N THR A 283 -15.68 -11.24 -1.38
CA THR A 283 -17.12 -11.06 -1.54
C THR A 283 -17.71 -10.29 -0.37
N LEU A 284 -18.70 -9.45 -0.68
CA LEU A 284 -19.60 -8.85 0.29
C LEU A 284 -21.02 -9.23 -0.12
N THR A 285 -21.68 -10.04 0.71
CA THR A 285 -23.00 -10.60 0.44
C THR A 285 -24.09 -9.75 1.10
N ASN A 286 -25.32 -9.84 0.57
CA ASN A 286 -26.49 -9.16 1.12
C ASN A 286 -26.25 -7.66 1.38
N VAL A 287 -25.84 -6.93 0.34
CA VAL A 287 -25.51 -5.50 0.46
C VAL A 287 -26.78 -4.69 0.66
N LEU A 288 -27.00 -4.18 1.87
CA LEU A 288 -28.17 -3.36 2.22
C LEU A 288 -27.85 -1.86 2.33
N ALA A 289 -26.59 -1.53 2.51
CA ALA A 289 -26.14 -0.18 2.78
C ALA A 289 -24.75 0.07 2.15
N PRO A 290 -24.42 1.34 1.89
CA PRO A 290 -23.11 1.75 1.40
C PRO A 290 -21.98 1.19 2.27
N ALA A 291 -20.94 0.68 1.64
CA ALA A 291 -19.75 0.17 2.33
C ALA A 291 -18.47 0.62 1.61
N THR A 292 -17.35 0.51 2.32
CA THR A 292 -16.02 0.80 1.78
C THR A 292 -15.19 -0.47 1.76
N ILE A 293 -14.62 -0.81 0.60
CA ILE A 293 -13.75 -1.96 0.41
C ILE A 293 -12.35 -1.48 0.03
N SER A 294 -11.32 -2.08 0.64
CA SER A 294 -9.92 -1.82 0.27
C SER A 294 -9.09 -3.10 0.26
N ALA A 295 -7.95 -3.05 -0.43
CA ALA A 295 -6.98 -4.13 -0.52
C ALA A 295 -5.59 -3.62 -0.14
N ALA A 296 -4.81 -4.46 0.53
CA ALA A 296 -3.44 -4.17 0.92
C ALA A 296 -2.45 -5.09 0.19
N PHE A 297 -1.33 -4.53 -0.25
CA PHE A 297 -0.28 -5.24 -0.96
C PHE A 297 1.06 -5.08 -0.25
N ALA A 298 1.89 -6.12 -0.29
CA ALA A 298 3.28 -6.08 0.18
C ALA A 298 4.23 -6.50 -0.94
N LEU A 299 5.42 -5.91 -0.96
CA LEU A 299 6.48 -6.30 -1.89
C LEU A 299 6.90 -7.75 -1.60
N VAL A 300 7.07 -8.55 -2.64
CA VAL A 300 7.54 -9.93 -2.54
C VAL A 300 8.91 -9.94 -1.86
N THR A 301 9.14 -10.93 -1.01
CA THR A 301 10.44 -11.14 -0.34
C THR A 301 10.98 -12.52 -0.66
N TYR A 302 12.30 -12.65 -0.83
CA TYR A 302 12.98 -13.90 -1.12
C TYR A 302 13.89 -14.33 0.03
N PRO A 303 13.88 -15.62 0.42
CA PRO A 303 14.83 -16.12 1.39
C PRO A 303 16.24 -16.18 0.78
N VAL A 304 17.23 -15.80 1.58
CA VAL A 304 18.64 -16.07 1.29
C VAL A 304 19.17 -17.05 2.33
N THR A 305 19.42 -18.28 1.90
CA THR A 305 19.87 -19.37 2.77
C THR A 305 21.38 -19.25 2.98
N ALA A 306 21.79 -19.02 4.23
CA ALA A 306 23.18 -19.14 4.66
C ALA A 306 23.50 -20.63 4.90
N THR A 307 24.34 -21.23 4.04
CA THR A 307 24.80 -22.60 4.24
C THR A 307 25.72 -22.65 5.46
N PRO A 308 25.44 -23.47 6.48
CA PRO A 308 26.31 -23.60 7.65
C PRO A 308 27.72 -24.03 7.23
N PRO A 309 28.75 -23.20 7.51
CA PRO A 309 30.12 -23.53 7.19
C PRO A 309 30.73 -24.44 8.27
N THR A 310 31.84 -25.12 7.94
CA THR A 310 32.67 -25.81 8.94
C THR A 310 33.68 -24.82 9.52
N ASN A 311 33.94 -24.88 10.83
CA ASN A 311 34.92 -24.03 11.53
C ASN A 311 34.58 -22.52 11.54
N GLY A 312 33.29 -22.20 11.67
CA GLY A 312 32.81 -20.83 11.83
C GLY A 312 31.29 -20.74 11.72
N THR A 313 30.78 -19.52 11.61
CA THR A 313 29.36 -19.24 11.41
C THR A 313 29.13 -18.30 10.22
N LEU A 314 27.92 -18.33 9.66
CA LEU A 314 27.50 -17.46 8.57
C LEU A 314 26.05 -17.02 8.82
N SER A 315 25.80 -15.72 8.70
CA SER A 315 24.46 -15.14 8.83
C SER A 315 24.25 -14.05 7.76
N CYS A 316 23.02 -13.88 7.28
CA CYS A 316 22.66 -12.86 6.29
C CYS A 316 21.55 -11.96 6.83
N THR A 317 21.64 -10.64 6.61
CA THR A 317 20.64 -9.67 7.07
C THR A 317 20.51 -8.52 6.06
N PRO A 318 19.28 -8.11 5.69
CA PRO A 318 17.99 -8.71 6.07
C PRO A 318 17.77 -10.11 5.46
N ASN A 319 16.91 -10.92 6.07
CA ASN A 319 16.41 -12.18 5.52
C ASN A 319 15.01 -12.46 6.13
N PRO A 320 13.93 -12.61 5.34
CA PRO A 320 13.90 -12.57 3.87
C PRO A 320 14.20 -11.18 3.29
N VAL A 321 14.65 -11.14 2.04
CA VAL A 321 15.11 -9.93 1.33
C VAL A 321 14.00 -9.40 0.43
N PRO A 322 13.60 -8.13 0.52
CA PRO A 322 12.62 -7.56 -0.40
C PRO A 322 13.08 -7.63 -1.86
N HIS A 323 12.17 -7.87 -2.80
CA HIS A 323 12.48 -8.02 -4.23
C HIS A 323 13.36 -6.87 -4.74
N GLY A 324 14.47 -7.21 -5.41
CA GLY A 324 15.42 -6.25 -5.97
C GLY A 324 16.32 -5.57 -4.94
N SER A 325 16.11 -5.80 -3.64
CA SER A 325 16.98 -5.29 -2.58
C SER A 325 18.25 -6.14 -2.42
N SER A 326 19.09 -5.75 -1.47
CA SER A 326 20.35 -6.44 -1.16
C SER A 326 20.34 -6.99 0.25
N THR A 327 21.16 -8.02 0.50
CA THR A 327 21.46 -8.54 1.84
C THR A 327 22.97 -8.60 2.06
N THR A 328 23.39 -8.36 3.30
CA THR A 328 24.78 -8.49 3.71
C THR A 328 24.93 -9.72 4.57
N CYS A 329 25.86 -10.60 4.19
CA CYS A 329 26.21 -11.77 4.96
C CYS A 329 27.52 -11.55 5.70
N THR A 330 27.56 -11.96 6.96
CA THR A 330 28.72 -11.87 7.84
C THR A 330 29.16 -13.26 8.23
N ALA A 331 30.43 -13.56 7.99
CA ALA A 331 31.09 -14.78 8.40
C ALA A 331 31.90 -14.53 9.67
N VAL A 332 31.84 -15.44 10.63
CA VAL A 332 32.67 -15.41 11.85
C VAL A 332 33.47 -16.69 11.88
N PRO A 333 34.78 -16.67 11.56
CA PRO A 333 35.64 -17.84 11.70
C PRO A 333 35.73 -18.28 13.17
N ASP A 334 35.88 -19.57 13.40
CA ASP A 334 36.24 -20.09 14.72
C ASP A 334 37.68 -19.70 15.10
N ALA A 335 38.03 -19.85 16.37
CA ALA A 335 39.39 -19.61 16.83
C ALA A 335 40.41 -20.41 15.99
N THR A 336 41.52 -19.78 15.60
CA THR A 336 42.58 -20.32 14.72
C THR A 336 42.19 -20.51 13.25
N TYR A 337 41.00 -20.09 12.82
CA TYR A 337 40.59 -20.10 11.42
C TYR A 337 40.45 -18.67 10.88
N GLU A 338 40.58 -18.53 9.56
CA GLU A 338 40.31 -17.30 8.82
C GLU A 338 39.43 -17.58 7.61
N LEU A 339 38.66 -16.56 7.20
CA LEU A 339 37.79 -16.64 6.03
C LEU A 339 38.64 -16.62 4.75
N THR A 340 38.50 -17.66 3.94
CA THR A 340 39.19 -17.76 2.65
C THR A 340 38.33 -17.26 1.49
N ALA A 341 37.06 -17.66 1.46
CA ALA A 341 36.16 -17.33 0.36
C ALA A 341 34.70 -17.24 0.78
N PHE A 342 33.95 -16.46 0.02
CA PHE A 342 32.49 -16.54 -0.05
C PHE A 342 32.07 -17.11 -1.39
N THR A 343 30.91 -17.77 -1.44
CA THR A 343 30.23 -18.14 -2.69
C THR A 343 28.78 -17.65 -2.64
N GLY A 344 28.25 -17.22 -3.78
CA GLY A 344 26.87 -16.70 -3.88
C GLY A 344 26.69 -15.22 -3.52
N CYS A 345 27.78 -14.50 -3.22
CA CYS A 345 27.80 -13.07 -2.93
C CYS A 345 29.17 -12.45 -3.26
N THR A 346 29.26 -11.13 -3.30
CA THR A 346 30.52 -10.40 -3.54
C THR A 346 31.16 -10.00 -2.22
N ARG A 347 32.39 -10.43 -1.95
CA ARG A 347 33.12 -10.07 -0.72
C ARG A 347 33.37 -8.56 -0.65
N ASN A 348 33.12 -7.96 0.52
CA ASN A 348 33.33 -6.55 0.75
C ASN A 348 34.80 -6.29 1.12
N GLY A 349 35.64 -6.08 0.11
CA GLY A 349 37.08 -5.90 0.29
C GLY A 349 37.73 -7.12 0.97
N SER A 350 38.56 -6.87 1.97
CA SER A 350 39.22 -7.91 2.80
C SER A 350 38.43 -8.28 4.07
N THR A 351 37.22 -7.76 4.26
CA THR A 351 36.43 -8.01 5.47
C THR A 351 35.82 -9.42 5.49
N ASN A 352 35.29 -9.84 6.64
CA ASN A 352 34.51 -11.07 6.76
C ASN A 352 33.03 -10.86 6.42
N THR A 353 32.74 -9.93 5.50
CA THR A 353 31.40 -9.67 5.02
C THR A 353 31.33 -9.77 3.50
N CYS A 354 30.16 -10.16 2.99
CA CYS A 354 29.85 -10.11 1.57
C CYS A 354 28.45 -9.55 1.35
N THR A 355 28.21 -9.01 0.16
CA THR A 355 26.92 -8.44 -0.22
C THR A 355 26.36 -9.20 -1.40
N ARG A 356 25.10 -9.63 -1.29
CA ARG A 356 24.31 -10.14 -2.41
C ARG A 356 23.31 -9.06 -2.80
N THR A 357 23.52 -8.47 -3.97
CA THR A 357 22.68 -7.40 -4.51
C THR A 357 21.60 -7.95 -5.44
N ASN A 358 20.54 -7.15 -5.64
CA ASN A 358 19.46 -7.42 -6.59
C ASN A 358 18.84 -8.82 -6.45
N VAL A 359 18.33 -9.14 -5.25
CA VAL A 359 17.71 -10.43 -4.98
C VAL A 359 16.31 -10.49 -5.60
N THR A 360 16.16 -11.27 -6.67
CA THR A 360 14.88 -11.46 -7.40
C THR A 360 14.34 -12.89 -7.35
N ALA A 361 15.04 -13.78 -6.64
CA ALA A 361 14.68 -15.18 -6.44
C ALA A 361 15.35 -15.70 -5.15
N PRO A 362 14.90 -16.85 -4.58
CA PRO A 362 15.63 -17.50 -3.51
C PRO A 362 17.10 -17.72 -3.90
N ALA A 363 18.03 -17.48 -2.98
CA ALA A 363 19.45 -17.62 -3.22
C ALA A 363 20.16 -18.31 -2.06
N THR A 364 21.36 -18.82 -2.31
CA THR A 364 22.21 -19.44 -1.29
C THR A 364 23.54 -18.71 -1.20
N VAL A 365 24.06 -18.59 0.02
CA VAL A 365 25.39 -18.01 0.30
C VAL A 365 26.15 -18.98 1.20
N SER A 366 27.42 -19.23 0.90
CA SER A 366 28.31 -20.02 1.73
C SER A 366 29.62 -19.30 2.00
N ALA A 367 30.30 -19.70 3.08
CA ALA A 367 31.62 -19.24 3.48
C ALA A 367 32.54 -20.44 3.64
N ALA A 368 33.80 -20.28 3.26
CA ALA A 368 34.85 -21.26 3.45
C ALA A 368 35.91 -20.69 4.40
N PHE A 369 36.36 -21.53 5.34
CA PHE A 369 37.40 -21.18 6.31
C PHE A 369 38.58 -22.13 6.17
N ALA A 370 39.78 -21.62 6.40
CA ALA A 370 41.00 -22.40 6.55
C ALA A 370 41.71 -22.02 7.84
N ARG A 371 42.59 -22.88 8.36
CA ARG A 371 43.40 -22.50 9.52
C ARG A 371 44.28 -21.31 9.17
N ALA A 372 44.27 -20.31 10.04
CA ALA A 372 45.11 -19.13 9.92
C ALA A 372 46.59 -19.52 10.04
N PRO A 373 47.48 -18.83 9.30
CA PRO A 373 48.92 -19.02 9.46
C PRO A 373 49.37 -18.56 10.85
N VAL A 374 50.43 -19.18 11.36
CA VAL A 374 51.01 -18.92 12.68
C VAL A 374 52.17 -17.94 12.55
N THR A 375 52.15 -16.87 13.33
CA THR A 375 53.27 -15.92 13.39
C THR A 375 54.35 -16.45 14.32
N ILE A 376 55.61 -16.41 13.87
CA ILE A 376 56.78 -16.69 14.69
C ILE A 376 57.23 -15.37 15.32
N ALA A 377 57.24 -15.30 16.65
CA ALA A 377 57.74 -14.15 17.37
C ALA A 377 59.28 -14.19 17.36
N ILE A 378 59.91 -13.12 16.89
CA ILE A 378 61.38 -13.02 16.83
C ILE A 378 61.82 -12.09 17.95
N THR A 379 62.68 -12.60 18.84
CA THR A 379 63.33 -11.76 19.84
C THR A 379 64.58 -11.15 19.22
N SER A 380 64.56 -9.84 18.97
CA SER A 380 65.69 -9.14 18.36
C SER A 380 66.94 -9.26 19.24
N PRO A 381 68.00 -9.92 18.76
CA PRO A 381 69.21 -10.12 19.53
C PRO A 381 70.07 -8.85 19.59
N THR A 382 70.73 -8.61 20.73
CA THR A 382 71.81 -7.60 20.79
C THR A 382 73.01 -8.12 19.99
N ASN A 383 73.66 -7.26 19.20
CA ASN A 383 74.85 -7.59 18.41
C ASN A 383 74.63 -8.53 17.21
N GLY A 384 73.44 -8.50 16.59
CA GLY A 384 73.18 -9.14 15.31
C GLY A 384 71.72 -8.98 14.86
N THR A 385 71.30 -9.76 13.86
CA THR A 385 69.90 -9.82 13.41
C THR A 385 69.41 -11.26 13.34
N LEU A 386 68.08 -11.43 13.40
CA LEU A 386 67.40 -12.71 13.27
C LEU A 386 66.18 -12.53 12.36
N SER A 387 66.04 -13.41 11.36
CA SER A 387 64.88 -13.43 10.47
C SER A 387 64.43 -14.87 10.25
N CYS A 388 63.12 -15.11 10.17
CA CYS A 388 62.53 -16.43 9.91
C CYS A 388 61.70 -16.38 8.63
N THR A 389 61.87 -17.36 7.75
CA THR A 389 61.16 -17.46 6.48
C THR A 389 60.62 -18.88 6.28
N PRO A 390 59.32 -19.04 5.95
CA PRO A 390 58.27 -18.02 5.93
C PRO A 390 57.86 -17.55 7.34
N ASN A 391 57.42 -16.29 7.47
CA ASN A 391 56.79 -15.73 8.67
C ASN A 391 55.77 -14.65 8.25
N PRO A 392 54.44 -14.87 8.40
CA PRO A 392 53.79 -16.02 9.04
C PRO A 392 54.03 -17.36 8.31
N VAL A 393 54.02 -18.46 9.05
CA VAL A 393 54.15 -19.83 8.52
C VAL A 393 52.76 -20.48 8.45
N ALA A 394 52.47 -21.24 7.39
CA ALA A 394 51.23 -22.01 7.31
C ALA A 394 51.09 -22.94 8.52
N PHE A 395 49.86 -23.17 9.01
CA PHE A 395 49.64 -24.05 10.15
C PHE A 395 50.19 -25.47 9.89
N GLY A 396 51.04 -25.97 10.80
CA GLY A 396 51.73 -27.26 10.64
C GLY A 396 52.90 -27.22 9.65
N GLY A 397 53.24 -26.04 9.12
CA GLY A 397 54.35 -25.82 8.21
C GLY A 397 55.70 -25.74 8.92
N ASN A 398 56.75 -25.65 8.11
CA ASN A 398 58.13 -25.52 8.58
C ASN A 398 58.65 -24.11 8.27
N ALA A 399 59.55 -23.60 9.10
CA ALA A 399 60.22 -22.32 8.88
C ALA A 399 61.71 -22.43 9.20
N THR A 400 62.53 -21.68 8.46
CA THR A 400 63.97 -21.59 8.71
C THR A 400 64.29 -20.18 9.19
N CYS A 401 64.99 -20.11 10.33
CA CYS A 401 65.49 -18.86 10.90
C CYS A 401 67.00 -18.74 10.67
N THR A 402 67.43 -17.55 10.24
CA THR A 402 68.84 -17.24 9.96
C THR A 402 69.27 -16.10 10.88
N ALA A 403 70.36 -16.33 11.60
CA ALA A 403 71.03 -15.33 12.42
C ALA A 403 72.21 -14.72 11.66
N THR A 404 72.37 -13.41 11.76
CA THR A 404 73.51 -12.69 11.18
C THR A 404 74.23 -11.96 12.30
N PRO A 405 75.40 -12.44 12.75
CA PRO A 405 76.20 -11.74 13.75
C PRO A 405 76.65 -10.35 13.26
N ALA A 406 76.73 -9.37 14.16
CA ALA A 406 77.38 -8.10 13.90
C ALA A 406 78.92 -8.27 13.86
N PRO A 407 79.67 -7.34 13.25
CA PRO A 407 81.13 -7.40 13.25
C PRO A 407 81.72 -7.55 14.66
N GLY A 408 82.63 -8.50 14.85
CA GLY A 408 83.26 -8.80 16.15
C GLY A 408 82.48 -9.77 17.05
N PHE A 409 81.36 -10.32 16.58
CA PHE A 409 80.54 -11.28 17.30
C PHE A 409 80.32 -12.56 16.49
N GLU A 410 80.07 -13.66 17.20
CA GLU A 410 79.70 -14.96 16.65
C GLU A 410 78.41 -15.47 17.30
N LEU A 411 77.67 -16.31 16.57
CA LEU A 411 76.47 -16.95 17.09
C LEU A 411 76.85 -17.96 18.18
N THR A 412 76.36 -17.76 19.40
CA THR A 412 76.55 -18.69 20.52
C THR A 412 75.42 -19.70 20.65
N GLY A 413 74.21 -19.37 20.18
CA GLY A 413 73.11 -20.32 20.19
C GLY A 413 71.78 -19.77 19.71
N PHE A 414 70.80 -20.68 19.59
CA PHE A 414 69.40 -20.38 19.33
C PHE A 414 68.54 -20.88 20.49
N THR A 415 67.38 -20.25 20.70
CA THR A 415 66.30 -20.76 21.55
C THR A 415 65.00 -20.80 20.75
N GLY A 416 64.13 -21.78 21.04
CA GLY A 416 62.83 -21.92 20.37
C GLY A 416 62.87 -22.56 18.98
N CYS A 417 64.02 -23.04 18.52
CA CYS A 417 64.19 -23.76 17.25
C CYS A 417 65.42 -24.71 17.34
N THR A 418 65.57 -25.60 16.36
CA THR A 418 66.69 -26.57 16.31
C THR A 418 67.81 -26.07 15.38
N ARG A 419 69.02 -25.85 15.91
CA ARG A 419 70.17 -25.38 15.11
C ARG A 419 70.61 -26.43 14.09
N VAL A 420 70.95 -25.98 12.88
CA VAL A 420 71.43 -26.87 11.80
C VAL A 420 72.95 -27.00 11.85
N GLY A 421 73.46 -28.03 12.51
CA GLY A 421 74.91 -28.25 12.62
C GLY A 421 75.64 -27.06 13.25
N MET A 422 76.72 -26.60 12.61
CA MET A 422 77.51 -25.43 13.03
C MET A 422 77.19 -24.15 12.23
N THR A 423 76.10 -24.12 11.46
CA THR A 423 75.73 -22.93 10.67
C THR A 423 75.08 -21.85 11.55
N ASN A 424 74.83 -20.68 10.96
CA ASN A 424 74.01 -19.62 11.57
C ASN A 424 72.52 -19.77 11.25
N THR A 425 72.03 -21.01 11.05
CA THR A 425 70.62 -21.28 10.74
C THR A 425 70.00 -22.27 11.73
N CYS A 426 68.68 -22.17 11.85
CA CYS A 426 67.86 -22.92 12.77
C CYS A 426 66.53 -23.28 12.10
N THR A 427 65.96 -24.45 12.38
CA THR A 427 64.69 -24.89 11.79
C THR A 427 63.61 -25.06 12.84
N LEU A 428 62.39 -24.69 12.46
CA LEU A 428 61.15 -25.08 13.13
C LEU A 428 60.40 -26.03 12.21
N THR A 429 59.94 -27.15 12.76
CA THR A 429 59.09 -28.09 12.06
C THR A 429 57.72 -28.17 12.71
N ASN A 430 56.68 -28.39 11.90
CA ASN A 430 55.29 -28.56 12.37
C ASN A 430 54.81 -27.42 13.30
N VAL A 431 54.99 -26.17 12.88
CA VAL A 431 54.61 -24.99 13.67
C VAL A 431 53.08 -24.90 13.74
N SER A 432 52.53 -25.23 14.91
CA SER A 432 51.09 -25.32 15.17
C SER A 432 50.61 -24.42 16.32
N ALA A 433 51.53 -23.74 16.99
CA ALA A 433 51.25 -22.77 18.04
C ALA A 433 52.25 -21.61 17.96
N ALA A 434 51.91 -20.48 18.60
CA ALA A 434 52.80 -19.34 18.67
C ALA A 434 54.14 -19.74 19.32
N THR A 435 55.23 -19.58 18.58
CA THR A 435 56.59 -19.90 19.03
C THR A 435 57.42 -18.64 19.02
N THR A 436 58.24 -18.46 20.06
CA THR A 436 59.23 -17.39 20.13
C THR A 436 60.60 -17.95 19.84
N VAL A 437 61.33 -17.33 18.92
CA VAL A 437 62.69 -17.69 18.54
C VAL A 437 63.65 -16.56 18.88
N ALA A 438 64.78 -16.88 19.50
CA ALA A 438 65.84 -15.92 19.76
C ALA A 438 67.21 -16.49 19.35
N ALA A 439 68.10 -15.61 18.92
CA ALA A 439 69.52 -15.90 18.70
C ALA A 439 70.34 -15.25 19.82
N SER A 440 71.46 -15.85 20.20
CA SER A 440 72.42 -15.29 21.16
C SER A 440 73.75 -15.12 20.46
N PHE A 441 74.40 -13.98 20.68
CA PHE A 441 75.72 -13.67 20.13
C PHE A 441 76.70 -13.39 21.25
N GLY A 442 77.95 -13.82 21.06
CA GLY A 442 79.05 -13.62 21.98
C GLY A 442 80.31 -13.22 21.24
N VAL A 443 81.31 -12.75 21.97
CA VAL A 443 82.64 -12.49 21.40
C VAL A 443 83.29 -13.84 21.08
N PRO A 444 84.00 -13.98 19.95
CA PRO A 444 84.76 -15.18 19.65
C PRO A 444 85.71 -15.50 20.81
N VAL A 445 85.63 -16.71 21.35
CA VAL A 445 86.61 -17.19 22.34
C VAL A 445 87.81 -17.68 21.53
N PRO A 446 89.04 -17.19 21.77
CA PRO A 446 90.19 -17.64 20.99
C PRO A 446 90.32 -19.15 21.15
N THR A 447 90.54 -19.85 20.05
CA THR A 447 90.72 -21.29 20.09
C THR A 447 92.01 -21.62 20.86
N LEU A 448 92.13 -22.84 21.42
CA LEU A 448 93.34 -23.26 22.14
C LEU A 448 94.62 -23.07 21.29
N ASN A 449 94.50 -23.19 19.96
CA ASN A 449 95.59 -22.93 19.02
C ASN A 449 95.92 -21.43 18.87
N GLU A 450 94.94 -20.54 18.96
CA GLU A 450 95.16 -19.09 18.94
C GLU A 450 95.73 -18.57 20.25
N TRP A 451 95.30 -19.13 21.39
CA TRP A 451 95.96 -18.91 22.68
C TRP A 451 97.42 -19.37 22.65
N ALA A 452 97.69 -20.53 22.05
CA ALA A 452 99.06 -21.03 21.87
C ALA A 452 99.89 -20.09 20.99
N LEU A 453 99.32 -19.54 19.92
CA LEU A 453 99.99 -18.56 19.04
C LEU A 453 100.23 -17.20 19.73
N MET A 454 99.27 -16.70 20.51
CA MET A 454 99.48 -15.48 21.33
C MET A 454 100.58 -15.68 22.38
N LEU A 455 100.61 -16.83 23.04
CA LEU A 455 101.67 -17.19 24.00
C LEU A 455 103.03 -17.40 23.31
N LEU A 456 103.06 -17.99 22.10
CA LEU A 456 104.27 -18.11 21.28
C LEU A 456 104.82 -16.75 20.84
N GLY A 457 103.95 -15.79 20.51
CA GLY A 457 104.36 -14.41 20.20
C GLY A 457 104.95 -13.66 21.41
N LEU A 458 104.37 -13.81 22.60
CA LEU A 458 104.92 -13.29 23.86
C LEU A 458 106.25 -13.97 24.25
N GLY A 459 106.39 -15.27 23.98
CA GLY A 459 107.64 -16.02 24.15
C GLY A 459 108.76 -15.53 23.23
N ALA A 460 108.44 -15.21 21.96
CA ALA A 460 109.41 -14.67 21.00
C ALA A 460 109.88 -13.25 21.37
N ALA A 461 108.99 -12.39 21.89
CA ALA A 461 109.35 -11.06 22.39
C ALA A 461 110.27 -11.12 23.64
N GLY A 462 110.05 -12.08 24.54
CA GLY A 462 110.90 -12.31 25.71
C GLY A 462 112.31 -12.81 25.37
N LEU A 463 112.47 -13.58 24.30
CA LEU A 463 113.77 -14.08 23.81
C LEU A 463 114.59 -13.00 23.08
N GLY A 464 113.94 -12.00 22.46
CA GLY A 464 114.62 -10.83 21.88
C GLY A 464 115.31 -9.94 22.91
N ALA A 465 114.74 -9.80 24.12
CA ALA A 465 115.28 -8.93 25.16
C ALA A 465 116.52 -9.50 25.88
N ARG A 466 116.80 -10.81 25.78
CA ARG A 466 117.99 -11.43 26.40
C ARG A 466 119.25 -11.40 25.52
N ARG A 467 119.14 -11.06 24.23
CA ARG A 467 120.29 -11.02 23.31
C ARG A 467 121.01 -9.67 23.24
N LEU A 468 120.51 -8.63 23.92
CA LEU A 468 121.11 -7.29 23.99
C LEU A 468 121.84 -6.97 25.31
N ARG A 469 122.01 -7.95 26.23
CA ARG A 469 122.66 -7.75 27.54
C ARG A 469 123.97 -8.52 27.78
N ARG A 470 124.55 -9.14 26.74
CA ARG A 470 125.90 -9.74 26.77
C ARG A 470 126.63 -9.47 25.45
N GLN A 471 127.14 -8.26 25.30
CA GLN A 471 128.34 -7.91 24.53
C GLN A 471 128.70 -6.44 24.86
N ASN A 472 129.27 -6.25 26.05
CA ASN A 472 130.31 -5.27 26.35
C ASN A 472 131.40 -6.05 27.08
#